data_AF-A0A1Q7XRJ7-F1
#
_entry.id   AF-A0A1Q7XRJ7-F1
#
_cell.length_a   1.000
_cell.length_b   1.000
_cell.length_c   1.000
_cell.angle_alpha   90.00
_cell.angle_beta   90.00
_cell.angle_gamma   90.00
#
_symmetry.space_group_name_H-M   'P 1'
#
loop_
_entity.id
_entity.type
_entity.pdbx_description
1 polymer ?
#
loop_
_entity_poly.entity_id
_entity_poly.type
_entity_poly.pdbx_seq_one_letter_code
_entity_poly.pdbx_strand_id
1 'polypeptide(L)'
;MKAVLALVIIYVGTFFLVIQGASRNPAQAVPPGTALGNTALPQANSPVDPAKEADIRSLMELVGARELVEDGENTAIQQSREKVLATLPNSDKGQVFVNAFAASCQKKFDVNQLTDQIVAVYDKHFTDEEIKGLLQFYGSPLGQRVAAEMPKIGRETQAATRAASAKAAKEALAEMKQQSPQMGQWARLGNGQGQGRWQQRRGQPLQQQTARQQDPQ
;
A
#
# COMPACT_ATOMS: atom_id res chain seq x y z
N MET A 1 -1.40 0.39 -3.90
CA MET A 1 -0.85 -0.05 -2.60
C MET A 1 0.31 0.88 -2.22
N LYS A 2 0.00 2.10 -1.76
CA LYS A 2 1.01 3.11 -1.36
C LYS A 2 0.90 3.51 0.13
N ALA A 3 0.16 2.75 0.93
CA ALA A 3 -0.37 3.24 2.21
C ALA A 3 0.30 2.66 3.47
N VAL A 4 1.27 1.74 3.35
CA VAL A 4 1.87 1.12 4.54
C VAL A 4 3.14 1.85 5.01
N LEU A 5 3.97 2.36 4.09
CA LEU A 5 5.11 3.22 4.47
C LEU A 5 4.69 4.66 4.88
N ALA A 6 3.46 5.06 4.59
CA ALA A 6 2.95 6.39 4.95
C ALA A 6 2.41 6.48 6.39
N LEU A 7 2.29 5.36 7.12
CA LEU A 7 1.68 5.39 8.46
C LEU A 7 2.59 5.99 9.54
N VAL A 8 3.92 5.94 9.36
CA VAL A 8 4.87 6.70 10.19
C VAL A 8 4.89 8.18 9.78
N ILE A 9 4.64 8.48 8.50
CA ILE A 9 4.67 9.85 7.94
C ILE A 9 3.40 10.65 8.33
N ILE A 10 2.24 10.02 8.48
CA ILE A 10 0.97 10.74 8.77
C ILE A 10 0.83 11.15 10.24
N TYR A 11 1.41 10.41 11.19
CA TYR A 11 1.26 10.73 12.62
C TYR A 11 2.24 11.79 13.14
N VAL A 12 3.42 11.95 12.53
CA VAL A 12 4.36 13.01 12.90
C VAL A 12 3.95 14.36 12.30
N GLY A 13 3.41 14.37 11.08
CA GLY A 13 3.03 15.61 10.38
C GLY A 13 1.83 16.36 10.96
N THR A 14 0.93 15.70 11.69
CA THR A 14 -0.24 16.34 12.30
C THR A 14 0.01 16.81 13.74
N PHE A 15 1.08 16.33 14.39
CA PHE A 15 1.40 16.73 15.77
C PHE A 15 2.20 18.05 15.85
N PHE A 16 2.86 18.48 14.77
CA PHE A 16 3.67 19.70 14.75
C PHE A 16 2.97 20.97 14.22
N LEU A 17 1.68 20.92 13.87
CA LEU A 17 0.96 22.10 13.34
C LEU A 17 0.29 22.99 14.41
N VAL A 18 0.67 22.91 15.70
CA VAL A 18 0.04 23.72 16.77
C VAL A 18 1.04 24.44 17.70
N ILE A 19 2.29 24.72 17.30
CA ILE A 19 3.11 25.69 18.05
C ILE A 19 4.05 26.51 17.14
N GLN A 20 3.49 27.40 16.33
CA GLN A 20 4.24 28.55 15.77
C GLN A 20 3.34 29.78 15.89
N GLY A 21 3.27 30.32 17.09
CA GLY A 21 2.39 31.44 17.43
C GLY A 21 2.99 32.33 18.50
N ALA A 22 4.23 32.78 18.33
CA ALA A 22 4.74 34.05 18.89
C ALA A 22 6.24 34.23 18.60
N SER A 23 6.55 35.07 17.61
CA SER A 23 7.50 36.18 17.77
C SER A 23 7.48 37.03 16.51
N ARG A 24 7.07 38.29 16.68
CA ARG A 24 7.11 39.34 15.66
C ARG A 24 8.54 39.87 15.52
N ASN A 25 8.99 40.15 14.31
CA ASN A 25 9.38 41.53 13.97
C ASN A 25 9.39 41.81 12.46
N PRO A 26 9.12 43.05 12.03
CA PRO A 26 8.93 43.44 10.64
C PRO A 26 10.22 44.02 10.04
N ALA A 27 10.54 43.69 8.80
CA ALA A 27 11.42 44.53 7.97
C ALA A 27 11.35 44.16 6.48
N GLN A 28 11.03 45.18 5.69
CA GLN A 28 11.45 45.42 4.31
C GLN A 28 10.67 44.71 3.19
N ALA A 29 9.74 45.49 2.63
CA ALA A 29 9.27 45.37 1.27
C ALA A 29 10.41 45.63 0.28
N VAL A 30 10.62 44.70 -0.65
CA VAL A 30 11.45 44.87 -1.85
C VAL A 30 10.50 44.97 -3.05
N PRO A 31 10.63 45.98 -3.93
CA PRO A 31 9.74 46.17 -5.09
C PRO A 31 9.95 45.09 -6.18
N PRO A 32 8.95 44.86 -7.05
CA PRO A 32 9.01 43.81 -8.06
C PRO A 32 9.91 44.23 -9.23
N GLY A 33 11.07 43.58 -9.34
CA GLY A 33 11.99 43.69 -10.47
C GLY A 33 12.23 42.30 -11.06
N THR A 34 11.93 42.15 -12.35
CA THR A 34 11.95 40.95 -13.16
C THR A 34 13.34 40.31 -13.24
N ALA A 35 13.46 39.05 -12.81
CA ALA A 35 14.49 38.14 -13.31
C ALA A 35 13.94 36.72 -13.33
N LEU A 36 13.56 36.26 -14.53
CA LEU A 36 13.39 34.85 -14.86
C LEU A 36 14.77 34.17 -14.80
N GLY A 37 15.19 33.82 -13.58
CA GLY A 37 16.36 32.98 -13.34
C GLY A 37 15.87 31.58 -13.03
N ASN A 38 16.09 30.65 -13.97
CA ASN A 38 15.88 29.22 -13.79
C ASN A 38 16.31 28.77 -12.40
N THR A 39 15.36 28.53 -11.50
CA THR A 39 15.62 27.76 -10.29
C THR A 39 15.71 26.29 -10.71
N ALA A 40 16.85 25.93 -11.29
CA ALA A 40 17.27 24.54 -11.30
C ALA A 40 17.40 24.14 -9.81
N LEU A 41 16.44 23.34 -9.34
CA LEU A 41 16.57 22.63 -8.09
C LEU A 41 17.94 21.94 -8.11
N PRO A 42 18.82 22.15 -7.13
CA PRO A 42 20.02 21.34 -7.06
C PRO A 42 19.60 19.88 -6.89
N GLN A 43 19.71 19.10 -7.97
CA GLN A 43 19.82 17.65 -7.88
C GLN A 43 21.20 17.36 -7.28
N ALA A 44 21.33 17.60 -5.98
CA ALA A 44 22.46 17.10 -5.22
C ALA A 44 22.14 15.66 -4.87
N ASN A 45 22.49 14.74 -5.78
CA ASN A 45 22.73 13.35 -5.43
C ASN A 45 24.08 13.28 -4.67
N SER A 46 24.21 14.09 -3.62
CA SER A 46 25.34 14.03 -2.73
C SER A 46 25.27 12.70 -1.98
N PRO A 47 26.39 11.98 -1.84
CA PRO A 47 26.40 10.80 -0.98
C PRO A 47 25.91 11.21 0.41
N VAL A 48 25.06 10.37 1.00
CA VAL A 48 24.55 10.58 2.36
C VAL A 48 25.73 10.76 3.30
N ASP A 49 25.64 11.72 4.22
CA ASP A 49 26.67 11.90 5.24
C ASP A 49 26.82 10.59 6.05
N PRO A 50 28.05 10.04 6.21
CA PRO A 50 28.23 8.73 6.86
C PRO A 50 27.71 8.66 8.30
N ALA A 51 27.75 9.76 9.06
CA ALA A 51 27.24 9.77 10.43
C ALA A 51 25.70 9.73 10.42
N LYS A 52 25.08 10.55 9.57
CA LYS A 52 23.62 10.53 9.40
C LYS A 52 23.13 9.20 8.86
N GLU A 53 23.85 8.57 7.93
CA GLU A 53 23.53 7.22 7.45
C GLU A 53 23.53 6.19 8.59
N ALA A 54 24.57 6.19 9.44
CA ALA A 54 24.65 5.29 10.58
C ALA A 54 23.51 5.52 11.58
N ASP A 55 23.14 6.78 11.81
CA ASP A 55 22.03 7.16 12.67
C ASP A 55 20.67 6.71 12.08
N ILE A 56 20.46 6.84 10.77
CA ILE A 56 19.26 6.34 10.09
C ILE A 56 19.17 4.81 10.19
N ARG A 57 20.27 4.09 9.97
CA ARG A 57 20.29 2.62 10.11
C ARG A 57 19.94 2.20 11.54
N SER A 58 20.49 2.88 12.54
CA SER A 58 20.17 2.66 13.95
C SER A 58 18.70 2.92 14.26
N LEU A 59 18.13 3.98 13.67
CA LEU A 59 16.70 4.31 13.82
C LEU A 59 15.82 3.19 13.23
N MET A 60 16.18 2.68 12.05
CA MET A 60 15.48 1.58 11.40
C MET A 60 15.46 0.31 12.28
N GLU A 61 16.57 0.01 12.96
CA GLU A 61 16.64 -1.10 13.91
C GLU A 61 15.72 -0.88 15.12
N LEU A 62 15.74 0.33 15.72
CA LEU A 62 14.91 0.64 16.89
C LEU A 62 13.41 0.59 16.61
N VAL A 63 12.98 0.99 15.41
CA VAL A 63 11.55 0.97 15.04
C VAL A 63 11.08 -0.38 14.49
N GLY A 64 11.95 -1.39 14.43
CA GLY A 64 11.60 -2.72 13.91
C GLY A 64 11.40 -2.76 12.40
N ALA A 65 12.11 -1.90 11.64
CA ALA A 65 11.96 -1.83 10.18
C ALA A 65 12.32 -3.14 9.46
N ARG A 66 13.20 -3.96 10.06
CA ARG A 66 13.58 -5.27 9.52
C ARG A 66 12.39 -6.21 9.39
N GLU A 67 11.62 -6.35 10.45
CA GLU A 67 10.43 -7.22 10.49
C GLU A 67 9.38 -6.72 9.49
N LEU A 68 9.23 -5.39 9.36
CA LEU A 68 8.35 -4.79 8.37
C LEU A 68 8.79 -5.07 6.93
N VAL A 69 10.10 -5.05 6.66
CA VAL A 69 10.67 -5.40 5.35
C VAL A 69 10.46 -6.89 5.05
N GLU A 70 10.72 -7.78 6.01
CA GLU A 70 10.51 -9.23 5.87
C GLU A 70 9.02 -9.57 5.65
N ASP A 71 8.11 -8.96 6.40
CA ASP A 71 6.66 -9.09 6.21
C ASP A 71 6.22 -8.56 4.83
N GLY A 72 6.79 -7.43 4.40
CA GLY A 72 6.53 -6.81 3.11
C GLY A 72 7.02 -7.67 1.94
N GLU A 73 8.22 -8.21 2.04
CA GLU A 73 8.80 -9.15 1.08
C GLU A 73 7.90 -10.39 0.95
N ASN A 74 7.59 -11.04 2.07
CA ASN A 74 6.74 -12.23 2.09
C ASN A 74 5.38 -11.95 1.44
N THR A 75 4.77 -10.82 1.76
CA THR A 75 3.50 -10.40 1.14
C THR A 75 3.64 -10.20 -0.37
N ALA A 76 4.69 -9.51 -0.82
CA ALA A 76 4.94 -9.26 -2.24
C ALA A 76 5.22 -10.56 -3.02
N ILE A 77 5.94 -11.50 -2.42
CA ILE A 77 6.20 -12.81 -3.00
C ILE A 77 4.90 -13.60 -3.10
N GLN A 78 4.06 -13.63 -2.05
CA GLN A 78 2.76 -14.33 -2.12
C GLN A 78 1.85 -13.74 -3.20
N GLN A 79 1.76 -12.41 -3.31
CA GLN A 79 1.01 -11.76 -4.39
C GLN A 79 1.57 -12.12 -5.78
N SER A 80 2.90 -12.24 -5.90
CA SER A 80 3.53 -12.66 -7.15
C SER A 80 3.25 -14.14 -7.45
N ARG A 81 3.26 -15.00 -6.42
CA ARG A 81 2.86 -16.42 -6.56
C ARG A 81 1.44 -16.55 -7.09
N GLU A 82 0.49 -15.81 -6.52
CA GLU A 82 -0.91 -15.84 -6.97
C GLU A 82 -1.05 -15.42 -8.44
N LYS A 83 -0.32 -14.37 -8.86
CA LYS A 83 -0.31 -13.91 -10.25
C LYS A 83 0.27 -14.94 -11.21
N VAL A 84 1.37 -15.60 -10.84
CA VAL A 84 1.98 -16.66 -11.65
C VAL A 84 1.09 -17.90 -11.66
N LEU A 85 0.50 -18.28 -10.54
CA LEU A 85 -0.40 -19.42 -10.47
C LEU A 85 -1.63 -19.24 -11.38
N ALA A 86 -2.14 -18.01 -11.49
CA ALA A 86 -3.27 -17.68 -12.36
C ALA A 86 -2.98 -17.87 -13.87
N THR A 87 -1.71 -17.90 -14.30
CA THR A 87 -1.33 -18.11 -15.70
C THR A 87 -0.97 -19.56 -16.02
N LEU A 88 -0.85 -20.41 -14.99
CA LEU A 88 -0.43 -21.80 -15.14
C LEU A 88 -1.63 -22.76 -15.16
N PRO A 89 -1.51 -23.90 -15.88
CA PRO A 89 -2.48 -24.98 -15.76
C PRO A 89 -2.54 -25.51 -14.33
N ASN A 90 -3.74 -25.73 -13.80
CA ASN A 90 -3.94 -26.31 -12.47
C ASN A 90 -3.44 -27.77 -12.45
N SER A 91 -2.18 -27.95 -12.05
CA SER A 91 -1.45 -29.21 -12.10
C SER A 91 -0.35 -29.23 -11.03
N ASP A 92 0.08 -30.42 -10.61
CA ASP A 92 1.16 -30.58 -9.63
C ASP A 92 2.47 -29.92 -10.10
N LYS A 93 2.76 -30.01 -11.40
CA LYS A 93 3.92 -29.34 -12.01
C LYS A 93 3.84 -27.82 -11.91
N GLY A 94 2.64 -27.26 -12.08
CA GLY A 94 2.38 -25.84 -11.87
C GLY A 94 2.66 -25.41 -10.43
N GLN A 95 2.21 -26.19 -9.45
CA GLN A 95 2.45 -25.91 -8.03
C GLN A 95 3.95 -25.97 -7.67
N VAL A 96 4.66 -27.01 -8.14
CA VAL A 96 6.11 -27.14 -7.96
C VAL A 96 6.85 -25.95 -8.57
N PHE A 97 6.46 -25.51 -9.77
CA PHE A 97 7.05 -24.33 -10.42
C PHE A 97 6.84 -23.06 -9.60
N VAL A 98 5.62 -22.77 -9.13
CA VAL A 98 5.35 -21.57 -8.32
C VAL A 98 6.08 -21.62 -6.97
N ASN A 99 6.28 -22.81 -6.39
CA ASN A 99 7.09 -23.00 -5.17
C ASN A 99 8.55 -22.63 -5.45
N ALA A 100 9.13 -23.15 -6.53
CA ALA A 100 10.49 -22.83 -6.94
C ALA A 100 10.66 -21.34 -7.29
N PHE A 101 9.66 -20.74 -7.94
CA PHE A 101 9.62 -19.30 -8.22
C PHE A 101 9.70 -18.47 -6.93
N ALA A 102 8.86 -18.78 -5.94
CA ALA A 102 8.87 -18.06 -4.66
C ALA A 102 10.21 -18.18 -3.92
N ALA A 103 10.77 -19.38 -3.86
CA ALA A 103 12.10 -19.60 -3.28
C ALA A 103 13.20 -18.84 -4.05
N SER A 104 13.07 -18.72 -5.38
CA SER A 104 13.98 -17.92 -6.21
C SER A 104 13.84 -16.41 -5.94
N CYS A 105 12.62 -15.91 -5.70
CA CYS A 105 12.38 -14.53 -5.30
C CYS A 105 13.07 -14.21 -3.97
N GLN A 106 12.88 -15.05 -2.95
CA GLN A 106 13.53 -14.87 -1.64
C GLN A 106 15.06 -14.82 -1.76
N LYS A 107 15.65 -15.72 -2.56
CA LYS A 107 17.10 -15.72 -2.81
C LYS A 107 17.62 -14.51 -3.58
N LYS A 108 16.75 -13.85 -4.35
CA LYS A 108 17.11 -12.68 -5.18
C LYS A 108 16.81 -11.36 -4.47
N PHE A 109 16.11 -11.41 -3.35
CA PHE A 109 15.80 -10.22 -2.59
C PHE A 109 17.05 -9.75 -1.84
N ASP A 110 17.58 -8.61 -2.27
CA ASP A 110 18.74 -7.99 -1.64
C ASP A 110 18.29 -7.00 -0.56
N VAL A 111 18.32 -7.46 0.69
CA VAL A 111 17.96 -6.65 1.86
C VAL A 111 18.91 -5.46 2.03
N ASN A 112 20.18 -5.58 1.65
CA ASN A 112 21.15 -4.48 1.78
C ASN A 112 20.82 -3.39 0.77
N GLN A 113 20.60 -3.77 -0.49
CA GLN A 113 20.21 -2.82 -1.53
C GLN A 113 18.90 -2.10 -1.20
N LEU A 114 17.93 -2.79 -0.58
CA LEU A 114 16.70 -2.16 -0.11
C LEU A 114 16.97 -1.23 1.07
N THR A 115 17.79 -1.65 2.04
CA THR A 115 18.18 -0.80 3.17
C THR A 115 18.82 0.50 2.69
N ASP A 116 19.75 0.44 1.73
CA ASP A 116 20.41 1.63 1.18
C ASP A 116 19.41 2.59 0.52
N GLN A 117 18.41 2.04 -0.18
CA GLN A 117 17.33 2.86 -0.75
C GLN A 117 16.47 3.51 0.33
N ILE A 118 16.17 2.81 1.42
CA ILE A 118 15.41 3.37 2.55
C ILE A 118 16.23 4.46 3.23
N VAL A 119 17.53 4.27 3.43
CA VAL A 119 18.44 5.29 3.97
C VAL A 119 18.36 6.58 3.15
N ALA A 120 18.47 6.48 1.82
CA ALA A 120 18.36 7.64 0.93
C ALA A 120 16.99 8.34 1.02
N VAL A 121 15.90 7.59 1.27
CA VAL A 121 14.58 8.17 1.51
C VAL A 121 14.57 8.97 2.81
N TYR A 122 15.10 8.43 3.91
CA TYR A 122 15.17 9.15 5.19
C TYR A 122 16.07 10.39 5.09
N ASP A 123 17.25 10.26 4.48
CA ASP A 123 18.18 11.36 4.29
C ASP A 123 17.53 12.55 3.57
N LYS A 124 16.71 12.27 2.55
CA LYS A 124 15.96 13.28 1.79
C LYS A 124 14.88 13.98 2.62
N HIS A 125 14.35 13.34 3.65
CA HIS A 125 13.14 13.80 4.35
C HIS A 125 13.40 14.36 5.73
N PHE A 126 14.51 14.02 6.38
CA PHE A 126 14.86 14.47 7.72
C PHE A 126 16.23 15.11 7.73
N THR A 127 16.44 16.13 8.58
CA THR A 127 17.78 16.64 8.88
C THR A 127 18.53 15.69 9.82
N ASP A 128 19.83 15.88 9.97
CA ASP A 128 20.64 15.11 10.93
C ASP A 128 20.13 15.29 12.38
N GLU A 129 19.78 16.52 12.77
CA GLU A 129 19.23 16.82 14.09
C GLU A 129 17.88 16.13 14.32
N GLU A 130 17.03 16.06 13.29
CA GLU A 130 15.74 15.38 13.36
C GLU A 130 15.92 13.86 13.51
N ILE A 131 16.85 13.25 12.76
CA ILE A 131 17.18 11.83 12.93
C ILE A 131 17.68 11.55 14.35
N LYS A 132 18.57 12.39 14.90
CA LYS A 132 19.05 12.28 16.27
C LYS A 132 17.92 12.44 17.30
N GLY A 133 17.00 13.37 17.07
CA GLY A 133 15.80 13.52 17.89
C GLY A 133 14.90 12.28 17.87
N LEU A 134 14.71 11.68 16.69
CA LEU A 134 13.97 10.42 16.54
C LEU A 134 14.66 9.27 17.28
N LEU A 135 15.99 9.15 17.17
CA LEU A 135 16.77 8.16 17.93
C LEU A 135 16.58 8.32 19.44
N GLN A 136 16.66 9.55 19.95
CA GLN A 136 16.43 9.82 21.38
C GLN A 136 15.01 9.42 21.81
N PHE A 137 14.00 9.77 21.01
CA PHE A 137 12.63 9.41 21.30
C PHE A 137 12.43 7.89 21.29
N TYR A 138 12.77 7.20 20.21
CA TYR A 138 12.59 5.75 20.07
C TYR A 138 13.50 4.94 21.00
N GLY A 139 14.59 5.52 21.49
CA GLY A 139 15.41 4.94 22.57
C GLY A 139 14.78 5.04 23.96
N SER A 140 13.76 5.89 24.16
CA SER A 140 13.06 6.03 25.45
C SER A 140 12.07 4.90 25.72
N PRO A 141 11.69 4.61 26.99
CA PRO A 141 10.68 3.59 27.29
C PRO A 141 9.33 3.83 26.60
N LEU A 142 8.93 5.09 26.44
CA LEU A 142 7.70 5.43 25.72
C LEU A 142 7.86 5.21 24.22
N GLY A 143 8.98 5.65 23.62
CA GLY A 143 9.22 5.47 22.19
C GLY A 143 9.32 4.00 21.78
N GLN A 144 9.97 3.16 22.59
CA GLN A 144 9.98 1.70 22.38
C GLN A 144 8.57 1.10 22.43
N ARG A 145 7.75 1.53 23.40
CA ARG A 145 6.35 1.10 23.47
C ARG A 145 5.57 1.55 22.23
N VAL A 146 5.79 2.77 21.75
CA VAL A 146 5.18 3.27 20.51
C VAL A 146 5.60 2.43 19.31
N ALA A 147 6.90 2.15 19.14
CA ALA A 147 7.40 1.31 18.05
C ALA A 147 6.76 -0.08 18.04
N ALA A 148 6.57 -0.70 19.21
CA ALA A 148 5.96 -2.02 19.32
C ALA A 148 4.43 -2.05 19.13
N GLU A 149 3.72 -1.02 19.57
CA GLU A 149 2.25 -0.99 19.56
C GLU A 149 1.65 -0.41 18.28
N MET A 150 2.31 0.56 17.63
CA MET A 150 1.78 1.21 16.42
C MET A 150 1.46 0.24 15.27
N PRO A 151 2.29 -0.78 14.96
CA PRO A 151 1.94 -1.78 13.96
C PRO A 151 0.67 -2.57 14.32
N LYS A 152 0.47 -2.89 15.61
CA LYS A 152 -0.71 -3.64 16.10
C LYS A 152 -1.98 -2.79 15.97
N ILE A 153 -1.92 -1.55 16.45
CA ILE A 153 -3.00 -0.56 16.31
C ILE A 153 -3.37 -0.38 14.83
N GLY A 154 -2.38 -0.30 13.94
CA GLY A 154 -2.59 -0.23 12.50
C GLY A 154 -3.35 -1.45 11.95
N ARG A 155 -2.97 -2.67 12.35
CA ARG A 155 -3.64 -3.92 11.93
C ARG A 155 -5.08 -3.98 12.44
N GLU A 156 -5.32 -3.61 13.70
CA GLU A 156 -6.64 -3.57 14.31
C GLU A 156 -7.54 -2.53 13.64
N THR A 157 -7.00 -1.34 13.38
CA THR A 157 -7.71 -0.26 12.67
C THR A 157 -8.13 -0.72 11.28
N GLN A 158 -7.22 -1.36 10.52
CA GLN A 158 -7.57 -1.89 9.20
C GLN A 158 -8.63 -2.99 9.26
N ALA A 159 -8.62 -3.84 10.28
CA ALA A 159 -9.66 -4.84 10.50
C ALA A 159 -11.03 -4.18 10.79
N ALA A 160 -11.05 -3.17 11.66
CA ALA A 160 -12.25 -2.39 11.97
C ALA A 160 -12.80 -1.69 10.72
N THR A 161 -11.95 -1.04 9.92
CA THR A 161 -12.36 -0.40 8.65
C THR A 161 -12.98 -1.42 7.69
N ARG A 162 -12.35 -2.58 7.49
CA ARG A 162 -12.88 -3.64 6.62
C ARG A 162 -14.26 -4.12 7.09
N ALA A 163 -14.44 -4.31 8.40
CA ALA A 163 -15.71 -4.72 8.97
C ALA A 163 -16.81 -3.66 8.74
N ALA A 164 -16.50 -2.40 9.02
CA ALA A 164 -17.43 -1.28 8.82
C ALA A 164 -17.82 -1.13 7.33
N SER A 165 -16.85 -1.16 6.42
CA SER A 165 -17.11 -1.09 4.97
C SER A 165 -17.92 -2.28 4.46
N ALA A 166 -17.66 -3.50 4.96
CA ALA A 166 -18.43 -4.68 4.60
C ALA A 166 -19.88 -4.60 5.08
N LYS A 167 -20.12 -4.02 6.26
CA LYS A 167 -21.47 -3.76 6.78
C LYS A 167 -22.20 -2.75 5.89
N ALA A 168 -21.59 -1.60 5.64
CA ALA A 168 -22.16 -0.55 4.78
C ALA A 168 -22.50 -1.07 3.37
N ALA A 169 -21.61 -1.87 2.76
CA ALA A 169 -21.86 -2.48 1.46
C ALA A 169 -23.05 -3.44 1.45
N LYS A 170 -23.25 -4.20 2.54
CA LYS A 170 -24.40 -5.11 2.68
C LYS A 170 -25.72 -4.34 2.80
N GLU A 171 -25.73 -3.30 3.61
CA GLU A 171 -26.90 -2.42 3.82
C GLU A 171 -27.28 -1.72 2.50
N ALA A 172 -26.32 -1.08 1.84
CA ALA A 172 -26.53 -0.43 0.55
C ALA A 172 -27.05 -1.42 -0.52
N LEU A 173 -26.48 -2.64 -0.58
CA LEU A 173 -26.98 -3.65 -1.51
C LEU A 173 -28.42 -4.08 -1.21
N ALA A 174 -28.79 -4.20 0.07
CA ALA A 174 -30.17 -4.56 0.46
C ALA A 174 -31.16 -3.48 0.03
N GLU A 175 -30.84 -2.20 0.24
CA GLU A 175 -31.66 -1.06 -0.20
C GLU A 175 -31.81 -1.03 -1.72
N MET A 176 -30.70 -1.16 -2.46
CA MET A 176 -30.73 -1.18 -3.92
C MET A 176 -31.54 -2.35 -4.50
N LYS A 177 -31.53 -3.51 -3.83
CA LYS A 177 -32.35 -4.66 -4.23
C LYS A 177 -33.84 -4.39 -4.12
N GLN A 178 -34.26 -3.66 -3.08
CA GLN A 178 -35.66 -3.26 -2.90
C GLN A 178 -36.09 -2.24 -3.95
N GLN A 179 -35.21 -1.28 -4.27
CA GLN A 179 -35.48 -0.25 -5.28
C GLN A 179 -35.46 -0.76 -6.72
N SER A 180 -34.71 -1.82 -7.00
CA SER A 180 -34.59 -2.41 -8.34
C SER A 180 -34.65 -3.93 -8.29
N PRO A 181 -35.85 -4.52 -8.09
CA PRO A 181 -36.01 -5.97 -7.90
C PRO A 181 -35.46 -6.81 -9.06
N GLN A 182 -35.57 -6.31 -10.30
CA GLN A 182 -35.07 -6.99 -11.50
C GLN A 182 -33.53 -7.12 -11.50
N MET A 183 -32.81 -6.05 -11.10
CA MET A 183 -31.35 -6.07 -10.97
C MET A 183 -30.91 -6.75 -9.67
N GLY A 184 -31.71 -6.62 -8.62
CA GLY A 184 -31.46 -7.17 -7.30
C GLY A 184 -31.40 -8.70 -7.24
N GLN A 185 -32.13 -9.39 -8.13
CA GLN A 185 -32.06 -10.86 -8.29
C GLN A 185 -30.65 -11.34 -8.67
N TRP A 186 -29.87 -10.51 -9.37
CA TRP A 186 -28.54 -10.89 -9.86
C TRP A 186 -27.40 -10.31 -9.00
N ALA A 187 -27.68 -9.28 -8.21
CA ALA A 187 -26.70 -8.57 -7.43
C ALA A 187 -26.28 -9.35 -6.17
N ARG A 188 -24.98 -9.58 -6.00
CA ARG A 188 -24.40 -10.26 -4.84
C ARG A 188 -23.01 -9.69 -4.54
N LEU A 189 -22.71 -9.49 -3.25
CA LEU A 189 -21.33 -9.23 -2.81
C LEU A 189 -20.57 -10.56 -2.94
N GLY A 190 -19.71 -10.67 -3.95
CA GLY A 190 -18.94 -11.88 -4.22
C GLY A 190 -17.44 -11.63 -4.17
N ASN A 191 -16.68 -12.63 -3.70
CA ASN A 191 -15.23 -12.67 -3.84
C ASN A 191 -14.85 -13.03 -5.29
N GLY A 192 -14.99 -12.10 -6.24
CA GLY A 192 -14.32 -12.15 -7.55
C GLY A 192 -14.63 -13.30 -8.53
N GLN A 193 -15.29 -14.39 -8.16
CA GLN A 193 -15.62 -15.52 -9.06
C GLN A 193 -16.96 -15.32 -9.80
N GLY A 194 -17.26 -14.08 -10.19
CA GLY A 194 -18.47 -13.71 -10.91
C GLY A 194 -18.30 -13.56 -12.43
N GLN A 195 -17.06 -13.51 -12.93
CA GLN A 195 -16.79 -13.24 -14.35
C GLN A 195 -17.15 -14.39 -15.29
N GLY A 196 -17.31 -15.62 -14.79
CA GLY A 196 -17.68 -16.78 -15.63
C GLY A 196 -19.15 -16.80 -16.09
N ARG A 197 -20.07 -16.07 -15.44
CA ARG A 197 -21.51 -16.21 -15.73
C ARG A 197 -21.98 -15.45 -16.97
N TRP A 198 -21.20 -14.49 -17.46
CA TRP A 198 -21.55 -13.68 -18.64
C TRP A 198 -20.96 -14.21 -19.96
N GLN A 199 -20.01 -15.16 -19.91
CA GLN A 199 -19.50 -15.83 -21.11
C GLN A 199 -20.42 -16.97 -21.58
N GLN A 200 -21.16 -17.62 -20.68
CA GLN A 200 -22.01 -18.76 -21.04
C GLN A 200 -23.31 -18.38 -21.78
N ARG A 201 -23.75 -17.11 -21.70
CA ARG A 201 -24.93 -16.63 -22.45
C ARG A 201 -24.61 -16.16 -23.87
N ARG A 202 -23.34 -15.91 -24.20
CA ARG A 202 -22.93 -15.44 -25.54
C ARG A 202 -22.67 -16.57 -26.55
N GLY A 203 -22.85 -17.83 -26.15
CA GLY A 203 -22.54 -19.02 -26.96
C GLY A 203 -23.71 -19.95 -27.27
N GLN A 204 -24.96 -19.56 -27.01
CA GLN A 204 -26.11 -20.32 -27.54
C GLN A 204 -26.51 -19.74 -28.92
N PRO A 205 -26.24 -20.45 -30.03
CA PRO A 205 -26.87 -20.10 -31.29
C PRO A 205 -28.38 -20.32 -31.17
N LEU A 206 -29.13 -19.35 -31.67
CA LEU A 206 -30.59 -19.22 -31.64
C LEU A 206 -31.27 -20.21 -32.61
N GLN A 207 -30.84 -21.48 -32.62
CA GLN A 207 -31.12 -22.43 -33.69
C GLN A 207 -31.84 -23.70 -33.19
N GLN A 208 -32.83 -23.53 -32.30
CA GLN A 208 -33.69 -24.64 -31.90
C GLN A 208 -35.14 -24.24 -31.56
N GLN A 209 -35.62 -23.11 -32.08
CA GLN A 209 -37.03 -22.72 -31.95
C GLN A 209 -37.83 -22.73 -33.26
N THR A 210 -37.19 -22.92 -34.42
CA THR A 210 -37.89 -22.86 -35.72
C THR A 210 -38.23 -24.23 -36.33
N ALA A 211 -37.87 -25.35 -35.70
CA ALA A 211 -38.04 -26.70 -36.30
C ALA A 211 -39.20 -27.53 -35.75
N ARG A 212 -40.14 -26.94 -35.01
CA ARG A 212 -41.29 -27.65 -34.38
C ARG A 212 -42.66 -27.11 -34.79
N GLN A 213 -42.75 -26.32 -35.86
CA GLN A 213 -44.02 -25.92 -36.48
C GLN A 213 -43.92 -26.07 -37.99
N GLN A 214 -43.92 -27.31 -38.47
CA GLN A 214 -44.45 -27.64 -39.80
C GLN A 214 -44.79 -29.14 -39.80
N ASP A 215 -46.00 -29.42 -40.29
CA ASP A 215 -46.77 -30.68 -40.36
C ASP A 215 -47.51 -31.16 -39.09
N PRO A 216 -48.84 -31.31 -39.19
CA PRO A 216 -49.37 -32.59 -39.64
C PRO A 216 -50.39 -32.51 -40.80
N GLN A 217 -50.27 -33.50 -41.69
CA GLN A 217 -51.27 -34.17 -42.55
C GLN A 217 -52.67 -33.56 -42.70
#